data_AF-G2JAX6-F1
#
_entry.id   AF-G2JAX6-F1
#
_cell.length_a   1.000
_cell.length_b   1.000
_cell.length_c   1.000
_cell.angle_alpha   90.00
_cell.angle_beta   90.00
_cell.angle_gamma   90.00
#
_symmetry.space_group_name_H-M   'P 1'
#
loop_
_entity.id
_entity.type
_entity.pdbx_description
1 polymer ?
#
loop_
_entity_poly.entity_id
_entity_poly.type
_entity_poly.pdbx_seq_one_letter_code
_entity_poly.pdbx_strand_id
1 'polypeptide(L)' 'MKYAQEIIDLMGAYPGREFRMREIVNSIAGKKAKVEERYKIRKGVCRVLHQLSTVGSIAMMKQKERGASACYVWKK' A
#
# COMPACT_ATOMS: atom_id res chain seq x y z
N MET A 1 10.42 -9.69 2.47
CA MET A 1 9.15 -9.18 3.05
C MET A 1 7.98 -9.88 2.37
N LYS A 2 6.99 -10.39 3.11
CA LYS A 2 5.95 -11.32 2.59
C LYS A 2 5.05 -10.77 1.47
N TYR A 3 4.82 -9.46 1.40
CA TYR A 3 3.86 -8.85 0.45
C TYR A 3 4.53 -7.95 -0.59
N ALA A 4 5.85 -8.08 -0.78
CA ALA A 4 6.59 -7.13 -1.61
C ALA A 4 6.23 -7.28 -3.09
N GLN A 5 6.20 -8.52 -3.59
CA GLN A 5 5.93 -8.80 -4.99
C GLN A 5 4.51 -8.37 -5.37
N GLU A 6 3.52 -8.72 -4.55
CA GLU A 6 2.11 -8.40 -4.80
C GLU A 6 1.86 -6.88 -4.82
N ILE A 7 2.57 -6.12 -3.99
CA ILE A 7 2.47 -4.64 -4.00
C ILE A 7 3.13 -4.07 -5.25
N ILE A 8 4.28 -4.60 -5.67
CA ILE A 8 4.97 -4.16 -6.88
C ILE A 8 4.11 -4.47 -8.11
N ASP A 9 3.55 -5.68 -8.21
CA ASP A 9 2.69 -6.08 -9.31
C ASP A 9 1.40 -5.23 -9.33
N LEU A 10 0.78 -5.02 -8.17
CA LEU A 10 -0.43 -4.20 -8.06
C LEU A 10 -0.18 -2.74 -8.44
N MET A 11 0.80 -2.09 -7.82
CA MET A 11 1.02 -0.65 -8.01
C MET A 11 1.75 -0.36 -9.32
N GLY A 12 2.69 -1.22 -9.70
CA GLY A 12 3.45 -1.12 -10.95
C GLY A 12 2.60 -1.34 -12.20
N ALA A 13 1.52 -2.12 -12.12
CA ALA A 13 0.54 -2.25 -13.21
C ALA A 13 -0.27 -0.96 -13.44
N TYR A 14 -0.35 -0.05 -12.46
CA TYR A 14 -1.06 1.22 -12.57
C TYR A 14 -0.19 2.42 -12.13
N PRO A 15 0.87 2.78 -12.89
CA PRO A 15 1.72 3.92 -12.57
C PRO A 15 0.93 5.23 -12.50
N GLY A 16 1.27 6.10 -11.54
CA GLY A 16 0.58 7.40 -11.35
C GLY A 16 -0.80 7.32 -10.67
N ARG A 17 -1.38 6.13 -10.51
CA ARG A 17 -2.63 5.96 -9.73
C ARG A 17 -2.37 6.13 -8.24
N GLU A 18 -3.28 6.82 -7.57
CA GLU A 18 -3.31 6.88 -6.11
C GLU A 18 -3.94 5.62 -5.52
N PHE A 19 -3.23 5.01 -4.57
CA PHE A 19 -3.72 3.90 -3.77
C PHE A 19 -3.82 4.30 -2.30
N ARG A 20 -4.95 4.02 -1.67
CA ARG A 20 -5.09 4.08 -0.21
C ARG A 20 -4.66 2.75 0.41
N MET A 21 -4.17 2.82 1.64
CA MET A 21 -3.79 1.62 2.42
C MET A 21 -4.90 0.56 2.46
N ARG A 22 -6.17 0.97 2.57
CA ARG A 22 -7.32 0.04 2.58
C ARG A 22 -7.45 -0.72 1.26
N GLU A 23 -7.21 -0.06 0.13
CA GLU A 23 -7.32 -0.69 -1.20
C GLU A 23 -6.23 -1.74 -1.39
N ILE A 24 -5.00 -1.41 -1.01
CA ILE A 24 -3.86 -2.34 -1.07
C ILE A 24 -4.13 -3.58 -0.19
N VAL A 25 -4.51 -3.37 1.07
CA VAL A 25 -4.83 -4.46 1.99
C VAL A 25 -6.02 -5.29 1.49
N ASN A 26 -7.05 -4.66 0.91
CA ASN A 26 -8.19 -5.39 0.35
C ASN A 26 -7.81 -6.27 -0.83
N SER A 27 -6.90 -5.80 -1.69
CA SER A 27 -6.43 -6.61 -2.83
C SER A 27 -5.68 -7.86 -2.37
N ILE A 28 -4.86 -7.75 -1.32
CA ILE A 28 -4.02 -8.84 -0.80
C ILE A 28 -4.83 -9.79 0.09
N ALA A 29 -5.63 -9.25 1.01
CA ALA A 29 -6.38 -10.03 1.99
C ALA A 29 -7.60 -10.75 1.38
N GLY A 30 -8.13 -10.23 0.26
CA GLY A 30 -9.36 -10.74 -0.34
C GLY A 30 -10.60 -10.53 0.54
N LYS A 31 -11.74 -11.10 0.11
CA LYS A 31 -13.05 -10.88 0.74
C LYS A 31 -13.23 -11.62 2.08
N LYS A 32 -12.56 -12.76 2.26
CA LYS A 32 -12.79 -13.67 3.41
C LYS A 32 -11.80 -13.52 4.58
N ALA A 33 -10.81 -12.63 4.48
CA ALA A 33 -9.82 -12.46 5.55
C ALA A 33 -10.42 -11.94 6.86
N LYS A 34 -10.03 -12.58 7.97
CA LYS A 34 -10.41 -12.19 9.34
C LYS A 34 -9.78 -10.84 9.72
N VAL A 35 -10.34 -10.18 10.74
CA VAL A 35 -9.85 -8.86 11.20
C VAL A 35 -8.38 -8.91 11.63
N GLU A 36 -7.99 -9.94 12.39
CA GLU A 36 -6.60 -10.13 12.84
C GLU A 36 -5.63 -10.34 11.67
N GLU A 37 -6.06 -11.09 10.66
CA GLU A 37 -5.29 -11.33 9.45
C GLU A 37 -5.08 -10.03 8.67
N ARG A 38 -6.13 -9.23 8.50
CA ARG A 38 -6.05 -7.90 7.90
C ARG A 38 -5.08 -6.98 8.65
N TYR A 39 -5.05 -7.06 9.98
CA TYR A 39 -4.10 -6.28 10.78
C TYR A 39 -2.65 -6.72 10.55
N LYS A 40 -2.38 -8.04 10.50
CA LYS A 40 -1.07 -8.61 10.16
C LYS A 40 -0.64 -8.21 8.74
N ILE A 41 -1.56 -8.29 7.77
CA ILE A 41 -1.32 -7.87 6.38
C ILE A 41 -0.98 -6.38 6.35
N ARG A 42 -1.79 -5.52 6.97
CA ARG A 42 -1.55 -4.07 7.04
C ARG A 42 -0.16 -3.74 7.58
N LYS A 43 0.29 -4.42 8.65
CA LYS A 43 1.66 -4.22 9.18
C LYS A 43 2.72 -4.60 8.16
N GLY A 44 2.55 -5.72 7.46
CA GLY A 44 3.46 -6.15 6.41
C GLY A 44 3.50 -5.17 5.24
N VAL A 45 2.33 -4.75 4.75
CA VAL A 45 2.17 -3.74 3.69
C VAL A 45 2.85 -2.43 4.06
N CYS A 46 2.66 -1.95 5.30
CA CYS A 46 3.28 -0.72 5.79
C CYS A 46 4.81 -0.76 5.70
N ARG A 47 5.44 -1.89 6.07
CA ARG A 47 6.90 -2.05 5.97
C ARG A 47 7.38 -2.00 4.53
N VAL A 48 6.67 -2.68 3.61
CA VAL A 48 7.01 -2.66 2.19
C VAL A 48 6.89 -1.25 1.62
N LEU A 49 5.76 -0.58 1.83
CA LEU A 49 5.52 0.78 1.32
C LEU A 49 6.55 1.78 1.87
N HIS A 50 6.92 1.66 3.14
CA HIS A 50 7.98 2.47 3.71
C HIS A 50 9.31 2.24 2.97
N GLN A 51 9.72 0.99 2.78
CA GLN A 51 10.96 0.67 2.08
C GLN A 51 10.95 1.12 0.61
N LEU A 52 9.84 0.91 -0.11
CA LEU A 52 9.67 1.40 -1.49
C LEU A 52 9.72 2.92 -1.56
N SER A 53 9.18 3.61 -0.56
CA SER A 53 9.27 5.07 -0.46
C SER A 53 10.70 5.52 -0.17
N THR A 54 11.45 4.78 0.64
CA THR A 54 12.87 5.06 0.95
C THR A 54 13.74 4.91 -0.28
N VAL A 55 13.51 3.87 -1.10
CA VAL A 55 14.27 3.63 -2.35
C VAL A 55 13.79 4.55 -3.49
N GLY A 56 12.65 5.21 -3.32
CA GLY A 56 12.12 6.18 -4.27
C GLY A 56 11.23 5.58 -5.36
N SER A 57 10.87 4.29 -5.27
CA SER A 57 9.96 3.63 -6.21
C SER A 57 8.50 4.09 -6.08
N ILE A 58 8.12 4.62 -4.91
CA ILE A 58 6.78 5.20 -4.70
C ILE A 58 6.86 6.59 -4.07
N ALA A 59 5.82 7.39 -4.28
CA ALA A 59 5.57 8.62 -3.54
C ALA A 59 4.53 8.36 -2.45
N MET A 60 4.81 8.79 -1.22
CA MET A 60 3.80 8.87 -0.16
C MET A 60 3.29 10.30 -0.05
N MET A 61 2.02 10.52 -0.36
CA MET A 61 1.37 11.82 -0.24
C MET A 61 0.58 11.87 1.06
N LYS A 62 1.02 12.71 2.01
CA LYS A 62 0.22 13.09 3.17
C LYS A 62 -0.81 14.11 2.71
N GLN A 63 -2.08 13.83 2.93
CA GLN A 63 -3.13 14.78 2.61
C GLN A 63 -3.13 15.94 3.61
N LYS A 64 -3.36 17.16 3.11
CA LYS A 64 -3.29 18.41 3.89
C LYS A 64 -4.48 18.58 4.83
N GLU A 65 -5.60 17.93 4.54
CA GLU A 65 -6.82 18.03 5.32
C GLU A 65 -6.78 17.14 6.57
N ARG A 66 -7.27 17.67 7.70
CA ARG A 66 -7.37 16.91 8.95
C ARG A 66 -8.33 15.73 8.75
N GLY A 67 -7.82 14.51 8.97
CA GLY A 67 -8.60 13.27 8.85
C GLY A 67 -8.45 12.54 7.52
N ALA A 68 -7.77 13.13 6.53
CA ALA A 68 -7.54 12.48 5.26
C ALA A 68 -6.47 11.38 5.36
N SER A 69 -6.71 10.25 4.69
CA SER A 69 -5.80 9.10 4.67
C SER A 69 -4.63 9.35 3.71
N ALA A 70 -3.44 8.86 4.06
CA ALA A 70 -2.30 8.91 3.14
C ALA A 70 -2.56 8.11 1.85
N CYS A 71 -2.10 8.66 0.73
CA CYS A 71 -2.11 8.02 -0.59
C CYS A 71 -0.68 7.60 -0.98
N TYR A 72 -0.60 6.51 -1.74
CA TYR A 72 0.65 5.96 -2.27
C TYR A 72 0.57 5.89 -3.79
N VAL A 73 1.61 6.36 -4.47
CA VAL A 73 1.65 6.41 -5.94
C VAL A 73 2.91 5.75 -6.45
N TRP A 74 2.79 4.85 -7.41
CA TRP A 74 3.96 4.27 -8.07
C TRP A 74 4.65 5.30 -8.96
N LYS A 75 5.95 5.51 -8.75
CA LYS A 75 6.79 6.36 -9.58
C LYS A 75 7.37 5.49 -10.70
N LYS A 76 7.14 5.92 -11.94
CA LYS A 76 7.68 5.27 -13.14
C LYS A 76 9.17 5.49 -13.24
#